data_AF-A0A423H8Z9-F1
#
_entry.id   AF-A0A423H8Z9-F1
#
_cell.length_a   1.000
_cell.length_b   1.000
_cell.length_c   1.000
_cell.angle_alpha   90.00
_cell.angle_beta   90.00
_cell.angle_gamma   90.00
#
_symmetry.space_group_name_H-M   'P 1'
#
loop_
_entity.id
_entity.type
_entity.pdbx_description
1 polymer ?
#
loop_
_entity_poly.entity_id
_entity_poly.type
_entity_poly.pdbx_seq_one_letter_code
_entity_poly.pdbx_strand_id
1 'polypeptide(L)'
;HDSFDDDKAYELMGELKALKDAEAADLAALEDLSSKFSIGRILSSFKDDPAFQEIVYGLALKVLNQTHQAISNPSGGKSKAAKKKDVEIFTISKDGISVTLPLRTPRSRLNVDRAALEFLGFTFVGEGEEAELESEVFVDNAGTEQAVNRKNIITALQQQTAFDGYSIAAQ
;
A
#
# COMPACT_ATOMS: atom_id res chain seq x y z
N HIS A 1 19.28 -36.23 -39.78
CA HIS A 1 19.36 -34.94 -39.07
C HIS A 1 19.40 -35.13 -37.56
N ASP A 2 19.07 -36.33 -37.03
CA ASP A 2 18.96 -36.56 -35.57
C ASP A 2 20.26 -36.80 -34.80
N SER A 3 21.33 -37.32 -35.41
CA SER A 3 22.55 -37.67 -34.66
C SER A 3 23.31 -36.47 -34.09
N PHE A 4 23.23 -35.31 -34.75
CA PHE A 4 23.89 -34.09 -34.29
C PHE A 4 23.17 -33.41 -33.12
N ASP A 5 21.87 -33.64 -32.98
CA ASP A 5 21.09 -33.12 -31.85
C ASP A 5 21.26 -33.99 -30.60
N ASP A 6 21.45 -35.30 -30.77
CA ASP A 6 21.74 -36.23 -29.68
C ASP A 6 23.10 -35.94 -29.02
N ASP A 7 24.16 -35.73 -29.81
CA ASP A 7 25.51 -35.41 -29.29
C ASP A 7 25.50 -34.12 -28.45
N LYS A 8 24.76 -33.11 -28.91
CA LYS A 8 24.60 -31.85 -28.20
C LYS A 8 23.76 -32.01 -26.92
N ALA A 9 22.76 -32.88 -26.92
CA ALA A 9 21.98 -33.18 -25.73
C ALA A 9 22.82 -33.88 -24.65
N TYR A 10 23.73 -34.78 -25.05
CA TYR A 10 24.66 -35.44 -24.12
C TYR A 10 25.65 -34.46 -23.50
N GLU A 11 26.18 -33.52 -24.28
CA GLU A 11 27.07 -32.46 -23.77
C GLU A 11 26.37 -31.60 -22.72
N LEU A 12 25.15 -31.13 -23.03
CA LEU A 12 24.34 -30.33 -22.10
C LEU A 12 23.96 -31.09 -20.82
N MET A 13 23.70 -32.40 -20.90
CA MET A 13 23.50 -33.23 -19.70
C MET A 13 24.76 -33.33 -18.84
N GLY A 14 25.94 -33.40 -19.47
CA GLY A 14 27.23 -33.39 -18.78
C GLY A 14 27.45 -32.09 -18.02
N GLU A 15 27.20 -30.95 -18.66
CA GLU A 15 27.30 -29.62 -18.03
C GLU A 15 26.27 -29.45 -16.91
N LEU A 16 25.02 -29.85 -17.12
CA LEU A 16 23.97 -29.79 -16.08
C LEU A 16 24.36 -30.61 -14.86
N LYS A 17 24.90 -31.82 -15.07
CA LYS A 17 25.36 -32.68 -13.98
C LYS A 17 26.50 -32.02 -13.20
N ALA A 18 27.50 -31.48 -13.90
CA ALA A 18 28.61 -30.78 -13.25
C ALA A 18 28.13 -29.57 -12.43
N LEU A 19 27.17 -28.79 -12.95
CA LEU A 19 26.58 -27.66 -12.22
C LEU A 19 25.81 -28.11 -10.97
N LYS A 20 25.03 -29.19 -11.06
CA LYS A 20 24.32 -29.74 -9.90
C LYS A 20 25.26 -30.26 -8.82
N ASP A 21 26.33 -30.94 -9.22
CA ASP A 21 27.32 -31.45 -8.28
C ASP A 21 28.06 -30.28 -7.59
N ALA A 22 28.33 -29.19 -8.30
CA ALA A 22 28.89 -27.96 -7.72
C ALA A 22 27.91 -27.26 -6.76
N GLU A 23 26.64 -27.13 -7.12
CA GLU A 23 25.60 -26.55 -6.26
C GLU A 23 25.42 -27.36 -4.96
N ALA A 24 25.43 -28.69 -5.06
CA ALA A 24 25.36 -29.57 -3.89
C ALA A 24 26.58 -29.41 -2.98
N ALA A 25 27.78 -29.23 -3.55
CA ALA A 25 28.99 -28.98 -2.79
C ALA A 25 28.95 -27.62 -2.06
N ASP A 26 28.45 -26.57 -2.74
CA ASP A 26 28.30 -25.24 -2.15
C ASP A 26 27.28 -25.23 -1.00
N LEU A 27 26.14 -25.91 -1.17
CA LEU A 27 25.14 -26.05 -0.11
C LEU A 27 25.70 -26.79 1.10
N ALA A 28 26.46 -27.88 0.89
CA ALA A 28 27.11 -28.62 1.97
C ALA A 28 28.16 -27.75 2.70
N ALA A 29 28.92 -26.93 1.97
CA ALA A 29 29.89 -26.01 2.56
C ALA A 29 29.19 -24.90 3.38
N LEU A 30 28.06 -24.37 2.91
CA LEU A 30 27.27 -23.39 3.64
C LEU A 30 26.66 -23.98 4.92
N GLU A 31 26.15 -25.21 4.86
CA GLU A 31 25.61 -25.91 6.03
C GLU A 31 26.71 -26.14 7.08
N ASP A 32 27.88 -26.64 6.66
CA ASP A 32 29.03 -26.84 7.54
C ASP A 32 29.49 -25.51 8.18
N LEU A 33 29.57 -24.42 7.41
CA LEU A 33 29.90 -23.09 7.92
C LEU A 33 28.88 -22.60 8.96
N SER A 34 27.59 -22.78 8.68
CA SER A 34 26.50 -22.38 9.58
C SER A 34 26.52 -23.18 10.89
N SER A 35 26.92 -24.45 10.84
CA SER A 35 27.04 -25.32 12.01
C SER A 35 28.25 -24.96 12.88
N LYS A 36 29.37 -24.58 12.26
CA LYS A 36 30.63 -24.24 12.94
C LYS A 36 30.60 -22.85 13.57
N PHE A 37 29.93 -21.90 12.92
CA PHE A 37 29.86 -20.52 13.36
C PHE A 37 28.42 -20.13 13.66
N SER A 38 27.97 -20.42 14.90
CA SER A 38 26.66 -19.95 15.33
C SER A 38 26.59 -18.42 15.24
N ILE A 39 25.44 -17.89 14.83
CA ILE A 39 25.20 -16.44 14.76
C ILE A 39 25.57 -15.78 16.10
N GLY A 40 25.22 -16.40 17.23
CA GLY A 40 25.56 -15.87 18.55
C GLY A 40 27.08 -15.72 18.77
N ARG A 41 27.87 -16.69 18.30
CA ARG A 41 29.34 -16.62 18.38
C ARG A 41 29.90 -15.55 17.46
N ILE A 42 29.39 -15.44 16.22
CA ILE A 42 29.76 -14.37 15.27
C ILE A 42 29.48 -13.00 15.90
N LEU A 43 28.27 -12.75 16.36
CA LEU A 43 27.87 -11.48 16.97
C LEU A 43 28.71 -11.16 18.22
N SER A 44 29.04 -12.17 19.03
CA SER A 44 29.89 -11.99 20.22
C SER A 44 31.33 -11.62 19.87
N SER A 45 31.85 -12.07 18.73
CA SER A 45 33.21 -11.72 18.27
C SER A 45 33.32 -10.25 17.85
N PHE A 46 32.21 -9.64 17.40
CA PHE A 46 32.16 -8.23 17.01
C PHE A 46 31.64 -7.31 18.12
N LYS A 47 31.39 -7.82 19.33
CA LYS A 47 30.80 -7.04 20.44
C LYS A 47 31.62 -5.78 20.79
N ASP A 48 32.93 -5.83 20.59
CA ASP A 48 33.88 -4.76 20.93
C ASP A 48 34.26 -3.90 19.71
N ASP A 49 33.73 -4.22 18.52
CA ASP A 49 33.94 -3.44 17.30
C ASP A 49 33.05 -2.17 17.32
N PRO A 50 33.64 -0.97 17.29
CA PRO A 50 32.89 0.28 17.30
C PRO A 50 31.86 0.41 16.17
N ALA A 51 32.18 -0.09 14.96
CA ALA A 51 31.27 -0.02 13.83
C ALA A 51 30.07 -0.94 14.02
N PHE A 52 30.28 -2.12 14.62
CA PHE A 52 29.21 -3.04 14.96
C PHE A 52 28.34 -2.50 16.10
N GLN A 53 28.93 -1.86 17.11
CA GLN A 53 28.20 -1.21 18.19
C GLN A 53 27.28 -0.09 17.69
N GLU A 54 27.72 0.71 16.72
CA GLU A 54 26.88 1.74 16.10
C GLU A 54 25.64 1.14 15.42
N ILE A 55 25.81 0.03 14.70
CA ILE A 55 24.71 -0.69 14.04
C ILE A 55 23.72 -1.24 15.08
N VAL A 56 24.23 -1.88 16.14
CA VAL A 56 23.40 -2.41 17.23
C VAL A 56 22.64 -1.29 17.93
N TYR A 57 23.28 -0.17 18.22
CA TYR A 57 22.65 1.00 18.83
C TYR A 57 21.59 1.62 17.91
N GLY A 58 21.88 1.80 16.63
CA GLY A 58 20.92 2.28 15.63
C GLY A 58 19.70 1.38 15.51
N LEU A 59 19.91 0.06 15.54
CA LEU A 59 18.81 -0.92 15.57
C LEU A 59 17.99 -0.81 16.85
N ALA A 60 18.64 -0.73 18.01
CA ALA A 60 17.98 -0.58 19.31
C ALA A 60 17.13 0.69 19.36
N LEU A 61 17.66 1.82 18.87
CA LEU A 61 16.93 3.08 18.78
C LEU A 61 15.71 2.95 17.85
N LYS A 62 15.85 2.28 16.71
CA LYS A 62 14.74 2.05 15.78
C LYS A 62 13.64 1.20 16.41
N VAL A 63 14.01 0.11 17.09
CA VAL A 63 13.06 -0.74 17.82
C VAL A 63 12.36 0.06 18.90
N LEU A 64 13.09 0.83 19.71
CA LEU A 64 12.51 1.67 20.76
C LEU A 64 11.49 2.67 20.19
N ASN A 65 11.83 3.34 19.10
CA ASN A 65 10.94 4.29 18.43
C ASN A 65 9.70 3.60 17.84
N GLN A 66 9.88 2.44 17.22
CA GLN A 66 8.77 1.66 16.67
C GLN A 66 7.85 1.13 17.77
N THR A 67 8.40 0.64 18.88
CA THR A 67 7.64 0.19 20.05
C THR A 67 6.88 1.35 20.69
N HIS A 68 7.53 2.51 20.87
CA HIS A 68 6.87 3.71 21.37
C HIS A 68 5.70 4.12 20.46
N GLN A 69 5.91 4.13 19.14
CA GLN A 69 4.85 4.43 18.17
C GLN A 69 3.70 3.42 18.21
N ALA A 70 4.01 2.13 18.33
CA ALA A 70 3.00 1.07 18.42
C ALA A 70 2.18 1.16 19.71
N ILE A 71 2.80 1.50 20.83
CA ILE A 71 2.11 1.70 22.12
C ILE A 71 1.31 3.00 22.12
N SER A 72 1.87 4.10 21.60
CA SER A 72 1.20 5.39 21.58
C SER A 72 0.03 5.44 20.59
N ASN A 73 0.13 4.71 19.47
CA ASN A 73 -0.89 4.59 18.43
C ASN A 73 -1.19 3.10 18.12
N PRO A 74 -1.93 2.40 18.99
CA PRO A 74 -2.21 0.96 18.85
C PRO A 74 -3.07 0.60 17.63
N SER A 75 -3.71 1.58 16.98
CA SER A 75 -4.50 1.40 15.75
C SER A 75 -3.70 1.54 14.45
N GLY A 76 -2.36 1.71 14.51
CA GLY A 76 -1.49 1.95 13.35
C GLY A 76 -1.21 0.74 12.43
N GLY A 77 -2.12 -0.24 12.37
CA GLY A 77 -2.01 -1.38 11.46
C GLY A 77 -1.92 -0.94 10.00
N LYS A 78 -0.75 -1.17 9.38
CA LYS A 78 -0.49 -1.10 7.92
C LYS A 78 -1.07 0.12 7.19
N SER A 79 -0.73 1.33 7.63
CA SER A 79 -0.73 2.47 6.71
C SER A 79 0.71 2.79 6.37
N LYS A 80 1.12 2.54 5.11
CA LYS A 80 2.33 3.14 4.53
C LYS A 80 2.35 4.60 4.99
N ALA A 81 3.46 5.05 5.56
CA ALA A 81 3.68 6.46 5.86
C ALA A 81 3.60 7.25 4.54
N ALA A 82 2.39 7.59 4.12
CA ALA A 82 2.14 8.63 3.17
C ALA A 82 2.68 9.88 3.84
N LYS A 83 3.70 10.49 3.24
CA LYS A 83 3.98 11.91 3.49
C LYS A 83 2.61 12.60 3.53
N LYS A 84 2.29 13.30 4.63
CA LYS A 84 1.09 14.13 4.71
C LYS A 84 1.21 15.18 3.61
N LYS A 85 0.74 14.85 2.41
CA LYS A 85 0.24 15.85 1.48
C LYS A 85 -0.94 16.44 2.21
N ASP A 86 -1.00 17.76 2.26
CA ASP A 86 -2.19 18.48 2.68
C ASP A 86 -3.35 17.93 1.86
N VAL A 87 -4.19 17.14 2.53
CA VAL A 87 -5.44 16.65 1.97
C VAL A 87 -6.41 17.78 2.20
N GLU A 88 -6.82 18.46 1.14
CA GLU A 88 -7.90 19.45 1.26
C GLU A 88 -9.17 18.71 1.68
N ILE A 89 -9.68 19.02 2.87
CA ILE A 89 -10.89 18.41 3.39
C ILE A 89 -12.04 19.37 3.17
N PHE A 90 -13.09 18.90 2.51
CA PHE A 90 -14.33 19.65 2.35
C PHE A 90 -15.39 19.11 3.29
N THR A 91 -16.23 19.99 3.83
CA THR A 91 -17.42 19.63 4.62
C THR A 91 -18.65 19.93 3.79
N ILE A 92 -19.43 18.89 3.47
CA ILE A 92 -20.71 18.99 2.78
C ILE A 92 -21.80 19.05 3.83
N SER A 93 -22.70 20.02 3.76
CA SER A 93 -23.75 20.23 4.77
C SER A 93 -25.12 20.42 4.15
N LYS A 94 -26.14 19.82 4.77
CA LYS A 94 -27.56 19.99 4.44
C LYS A 94 -28.41 19.70 5.69
N ASP A 95 -29.44 20.52 5.93
CA ASP A 95 -30.42 20.33 7.00
C ASP A 95 -29.79 20.12 8.41
N GLY A 96 -28.67 20.80 8.68
CA GLY A 96 -27.95 20.71 9.96
C GLY A 96 -27.07 19.46 10.12
N ILE A 97 -26.99 18.59 9.11
CA ILE A 97 -26.11 17.43 9.05
C ILE A 97 -24.92 17.74 8.16
N SER A 98 -23.73 17.31 8.55
CA SER A 98 -22.49 17.51 7.79
C SER A 98 -21.68 16.23 7.66
N VAL A 99 -21.08 16.03 6.48
CA VAL A 99 -20.16 14.92 6.18
C VAL A 99 -18.90 15.46 5.53
N THR A 100 -17.78 14.76 5.69
CA THR A 100 -16.51 15.18 5.12
C THR A 100 -16.21 14.47 3.79
N LEU A 101 -15.70 15.23 2.83
CA LEU A 101 -15.23 14.75 1.53
C LEU A 101 -13.79 15.23 1.30
N PRO A 102 -12.78 14.42 1.63
CA PRO A 102 -11.38 14.78 1.41
C PRO A 102 -10.94 14.59 -0.04
N LEU A 103 -10.30 15.61 -0.61
CA LEU A 103 -9.68 15.58 -1.94
C LEU A 103 -8.31 14.89 -1.88
N ARG A 104 -8.27 13.61 -2.26
CA ARG A 104 -7.05 12.78 -2.18
C ARG A 104 -6.29 12.70 -3.52
N THR A 105 -4.96 12.77 -3.46
CA THR A 105 -4.06 12.38 -4.55
C THR A 105 -3.02 11.36 -4.06
N PRO A 106 -2.92 10.15 -4.67
CA PRO A 106 -3.58 9.66 -5.89
C PRO A 106 -5.06 9.28 -5.71
N ARG A 107 -5.76 9.02 -6.83
CA ARG A 107 -7.18 8.62 -6.84
C ARG A 107 -7.38 7.32 -6.04
N SER A 108 -8.28 7.35 -5.06
CA SER A 108 -8.78 6.19 -4.31
C SER A 108 -10.15 5.76 -4.84
N ARG A 109 -10.52 4.49 -4.58
CA ARG A 109 -11.86 3.94 -4.87
C ARG A 109 -12.95 4.83 -4.26
N LEU A 110 -14.12 4.89 -4.90
CA LEU A 110 -15.26 5.71 -4.45
C LEU A 110 -15.88 5.20 -3.15
N ASN A 111 -15.82 3.88 -2.90
CA ASN A 111 -16.36 3.26 -1.69
C ASN A 111 -15.72 3.81 -0.39
N VAL A 112 -14.51 4.39 -0.47
CA VAL A 112 -13.85 5.07 0.66
C VAL A 112 -14.63 6.32 1.12
N ASP A 113 -15.40 6.95 0.23
CA ASP A 113 -16.22 8.13 0.52
C ASP A 113 -17.73 7.80 0.47
N ARG A 114 -18.08 6.54 0.72
CA ARG A 114 -19.46 6.05 0.69
C ARG A 114 -20.42 6.93 1.49
N ALA A 115 -20.07 7.30 2.71
CA ALA A 115 -20.91 8.15 3.55
C ALA A 115 -21.21 9.52 2.92
N ALA A 116 -20.24 10.14 2.26
CA ALA A 116 -20.44 11.44 1.60
C ALA A 116 -21.27 11.30 0.32
N LEU A 117 -21.10 10.20 -0.41
CA LEU A 117 -21.86 9.91 -1.63
C LEU A 117 -23.31 9.54 -1.30
N GLU A 118 -23.55 8.67 -0.33
CA GLU A 118 -24.90 8.35 0.16
C GLU A 118 -25.61 9.61 0.69
N PHE A 119 -24.88 10.50 1.37
CA PHE A 119 -25.44 11.78 1.82
C PHE A 119 -25.91 12.68 0.67
N LEU A 120 -25.25 12.60 -0.50
CA LEU A 120 -25.64 13.30 -1.73
C LEU A 120 -26.72 12.57 -2.53
N GLY A 121 -27.16 11.38 -2.09
CA GLY A 121 -28.22 10.60 -2.73
C GLY A 121 -27.73 9.50 -3.68
N PHE A 122 -26.44 9.15 -3.66
CA PHE A 122 -25.93 8.02 -4.42
C PHE A 122 -26.19 6.69 -3.72
N THR A 123 -26.49 5.64 -4.49
CA THR A 123 -26.72 4.28 -3.99
C THR A 123 -25.52 3.39 -4.27
N PHE A 124 -25.17 2.52 -3.33
CA PHE A 124 -24.20 1.45 -3.52
C PHE A 124 -24.88 0.09 -3.50
N VAL A 125 -24.49 -0.81 -4.41
CA VAL A 125 -24.97 -2.18 -4.53
C VAL A 125 -23.86 -3.15 -4.09
N GLY A 126 -24.20 -4.15 -3.27
CA GLY A 126 -23.26 -5.13 -2.72
C GLY A 126 -22.92 -4.91 -1.25
N GLU A 127 -22.00 -5.71 -0.70
CA GLU A 127 -21.67 -5.73 0.73
C GLU A 127 -20.24 -5.28 1.00
N GLY A 128 -20.07 -4.47 2.05
CA GLY A 128 -18.75 -4.09 2.57
C GLY A 128 -17.89 -3.29 1.57
N GLU A 129 -16.59 -3.62 1.53
CA GLU A 129 -15.59 -2.93 0.71
C GLU A 129 -15.72 -3.21 -0.79
N GLU A 130 -16.46 -4.26 -1.18
CA GLU A 130 -16.73 -4.63 -2.56
C GLU A 130 -18.03 -4.02 -3.10
N ALA A 131 -18.72 -3.19 -2.31
CA ALA A 131 -19.90 -2.48 -2.79
C ALA A 131 -19.53 -1.47 -3.89
N GLU A 132 -20.26 -1.52 -5.00
CA GLU A 132 -20.06 -0.68 -6.17
C GLU A 132 -21.16 0.37 -6.29
N LEU A 133 -20.84 1.49 -6.93
CA LEU A 133 -21.79 2.58 -7.12
C LEU A 133 -22.83 2.17 -8.18
N GLU A 134 -24.12 2.34 -7.89
CA GLU A 134 -25.20 1.98 -8.82
C GLU A 134 -25.16 2.81 -10.12
N SER A 135 -24.79 4.10 -10.01
CA SER A 135 -24.60 5.00 -11.16
C SER A 135 -23.27 5.72 -11.05
N GLU A 136 -22.42 5.56 -12.06
CA GLU A 136 -21.13 6.26 -12.15
C GLU A 136 -21.24 7.70 -12.68
N VAL A 137 -22.45 8.19 -12.93
CA VAL A 137 -22.73 9.55 -13.41
C VAL A 137 -23.80 10.25 -12.58
N PHE A 138 -23.73 11.57 -12.53
CA PHE A 138 -24.80 12.45 -12.04
C PHE A 138 -25.10 13.52 -13.09
N VAL A 139 -26.33 14.03 -13.11
CA VAL A 139 -26.78 15.04 -14.06
C VAL A 139 -26.77 16.40 -13.36
N ASP A 140 -26.19 17.41 -14.00
CA ASP A 140 -26.23 18.78 -13.51
C ASP A 140 -27.57 19.48 -13.87
N ASN A 141 -27.79 20.66 -13.30
CA ASN A 141 -28.99 21.47 -13.50
C ASN A 141 -29.15 21.93 -14.97
N ALA A 142 -28.12 21.80 -15.81
CA ALA A 142 -28.17 22.05 -17.25
C ALA A 142 -28.46 20.78 -18.08
N GLY A 143 -28.64 19.62 -17.44
CA GLY A 143 -28.88 18.34 -18.10
C GLY A 143 -27.62 17.64 -18.59
N THR A 144 -26.43 18.08 -18.17
CA THR A 144 -25.15 17.49 -18.57
C THR A 144 -24.78 16.35 -17.62
N GLU A 145 -24.43 15.20 -18.17
CA GLU A 145 -23.89 14.08 -17.40
C GLU A 145 -22.43 14.34 -16.99
N GLN A 146 -22.16 14.17 -15.71
CA GLN A 146 -20.84 14.31 -15.10
C GLN A 146 -20.46 13.00 -14.42
N ALA A 147 -19.22 12.56 -14.63
CA ALA A 147 -18.72 11.37 -13.91
C ALA A 147 -18.66 11.62 -12.40
N VAL A 148 -19.05 10.62 -11.61
CA VAL A 148 -18.98 10.65 -10.15
C VAL A 148 -17.53 10.55 -9.71
N ASN A 149 -16.93 11.70 -9.42
CA ASN A 149 -15.63 11.78 -8.79
C ASN A 149 -15.56 13.01 -7.88
N ARG A 150 -14.63 12.98 -6.92
CA ARG A 150 -14.47 14.04 -5.90
C ARG A 150 -14.37 15.44 -6.52
N LYS A 151 -13.61 15.59 -7.60
CA LYS A 151 -13.39 16.89 -8.25
C LYS A 151 -14.69 17.43 -8.85
N ASN A 152 -15.43 16.59 -9.58
CA ASN A 152 -16.70 16.97 -10.19
C ASN A 152 -17.76 17.30 -9.14
N ILE A 153 -17.85 16.50 -8.07
CA ILE A 153 -18.77 16.76 -6.95
C ILE A 153 -18.46 18.08 -6.25
N ILE A 154 -17.19 18.32 -5.89
CA ILE A 154 -16.76 19.56 -5.24
C ILE A 154 -17.07 20.75 -6.15
N THR A 155 -16.75 20.64 -7.45
CA THR A 155 -17.02 21.71 -8.42
C THR A 155 -18.51 21.99 -8.53
N ALA A 156 -19.34 20.94 -8.62
CA ALA A 156 -20.79 21.08 -8.73
C ALA A 156 -21.41 21.74 -7.49
N LEU A 157 -20.95 21.36 -6.29
CA LEU A 157 -21.40 21.96 -5.03
C LEU A 157 -20.93 23.42 -4.88
N GLN A 158 -19.68 23.72 -5.25
CA GLN A 158 -19.14 25.09 -5.19
C GLN A 158 -19.83 26.04 -6.17
N GLN A 159 -20.15 25.55 -7.37
CA GLN A 159 -20.80 26.32 -8.41
C GLN A 159 -22.33 26.27 -8.33
N GLN A 160 -22.88 25.47 -7.40
CA GLN A 160 -24.32 25.22 -7.28
C GLN A 160 -24.96 24.76 -8.60
N THR A 161 -24.24 23.94 -9.36
CA THR A 161 -24.72 23.39 -10.62
C THR A 161 -25.40 22.04 -10.46
N ALA A 162 -25.32 21.40 -9.29
CA ALA A 162 -26.07 20.21 -8.93
C ALA A 162 -26.20 20.10 -7.40
N PHE A 163 -26.95 19.11 -6.91
CA PHE A 163 -27.19 18.83 -5.49
C PHE A 163 -27.86 20.01 -4.76
N ASP A 164 -29.07 20.36 -5.19
CA ASP A 164 -29.81 21.48 -4.61
C ASP A 164 -30.06 21.30 -3.10
N GLY A 165 -29.86 22.39 -2.36
CA GLY A 165 -29.99 22.43 -0.90
C GLY A 165 -28.75 21.96 -0.12
N TYR A 166 -27.70 21.51 -0.81
CA TYR A 166 -26.41 21.22 -0.17
C TYR A 166 -25.47 22.43 -0.25
N SER A 167 -24.55 22.51 0.72
CA SER A 167 -23.48 23.51 0.76
C SER A 167 -22.14 22.83 1.02
N ILE A 168 -21.05 23.46 0.61
CA ILE A 168 -19.70 22.94 0.80
C ILE A 168 -18.75 24.03 1.31
N ALA A 169 -17.89 23.68 2.27
CA ALA A 169 -16.85 24.55 2.79
C ALA A 169 -15.51 23.78 2.88
N ALA A 170 -14.41 24.43 2.50
CA ALA A 170 -13.08 23.90 2.79
C ALA A 170 -12.78 24.07 4.30
N GLN A 171 -12.16 23.05 4.91
CA GLN A 171 -11.64 23.10 6.27
C GLN A 171 -10.24 23.70 6.33
#